data_AF-A0A9W9LLX0-F1
#
_entry.id   AF-A0A9W9LLX0-F1
#
_cell.length_a   1.000
_cell.length_b   1.000
_cell.length_c   1.000
_cell.angle_alpha   90.00
_cell.angle_beta   90.00
_cell.angle_gamma   90.00
#
_symmetry.space_group_name_H-M   'P 1'
#
loop_
_entity.id
_entity.type
_entity.pdbx_description
1 polymer ?
#
loop_
_entity_poly.entity_id
_entity_poly.type
_entity_poly.pdbx_seq_one_letter_code
_entity_poly.pdbx_strand_id
1 'polypeptide(L)'
;MDPVSAVSIAFTTLGYTKESIMKARRFIDRCNSAASTIDGAKAPIDATLQTIQELQKAIKAASQNPRAVDTVEAALRLSNLGPAMQHAQTVCENFSANIARFTSKSNDDNLCKRDQAHIAMRENVIFDFHHQLRSAQASMSSCLVVFDG
;
A
#
# COMPACT_ATOMS: atom_id res chain seq x y z
N MET A 1 17.71 2.96 19.18
CA MET A 1 16.24 2.98 19.11
C MET A 1 15.76 1.83 19.97
N ASP A 2 14.97 2.10 21.00
CA ASP A 2 14.44 1.03 21.85
C ASP A 2 13.34 0.24 21.12
N PRO A 3 13.12 -1.04 21.46
CA PRO A 3 12.16 -1.92 20.79
C PRO A 3 10.72 -1.38 20.76
N VAL A 4 10.32 -0.67 21.82
CA VAL A 4 8.95 -0.12 21.96
C VAL A 4 8.75 1.04 20.98
N SER A 5 9.73 1.94 20.87
CA SER A 5 9.72 3.01 19.86
C SER A 5 9.70 2.45 18.44
N ALA A 6 10.40 1.34 18.18
CA ALA A 6 10.39 0.69 16.86
C ALA A 6 9.05 0.08 16.47
N VAL A 7 8.41 -0.60 17.41
CA VAL A 7 7.06 -1.13 17.23
C VAL A 7 6.06 0.00 16.97
N SER A 8 6.13 1.09 17.75
CA SER A 8 5.20 2.24 17.61
C SER A 8 5.35 2.95 16.27
N ILE A 9 6.60 3.19 15.83
CA ILE A 9 6.90 3.78 14.53
C ILE A 9 6.36 2.89 13.41
N ALA A 10 6.68 1.58 13.45
CA ALA A 10 6.20 0.64 12.44
C ALA A 10 4.67 0.60 12.37
N PHE A 11 3.98 0.59 13.51
CA PHE A 11 2.52 0.56 13.56
C PHE A 11 1.88 1.84 12.99
N THR A 12 2.48 2.99 13.31
CA THR A 12 2.04 4.30 12.80
C THR A 12 2.24 4.39 11.30
N THR A 13 3.41 3.99 10.79
CA THR A 13 3.69 3.96 9.35
C THR A 13 2.75 3.02 8.62
N LEU A 14 2.46 1.82 9.16
CA LEU A 14 1.46 0.91 8.58
C LEU A 14 0.08 1.55 8.49
N GLY A 15 -0.30 2.33 9.50
CA GLY A 15 -1.55 3.09 9.50
C GLY A 15 -1.62 4.11 8.36
N TYR A 16 -0.59 4.92 8.18
CA TYR A 16 -0.52 5.90 7.09
C TYR A 16 -0.50 5.23 5.71
N THR A 17 0.32 4.20 5.53
CA THR A 17 0.40 3.45 4.27
C THR A 17 -0.95 2.83 3.92
N LYS A 18 -1.64 2.22 4.90
CA LYS A 18 -2.99 1.67 4.72
C LYS A 18 -3.98 2.72 4.24
N GLU A 19 -4.00 3.91 4.86
CA GLU A 19 -4.92 4.99 4.47
C GLU A 19 -4.65 5.48 3.04
N SER A 20 -3.38 5.62 2.65
CA SER A 20 -3.00 6.00 1.27
C SER A 20 -3.41 4.94 0.25
N ILE A 21 -3.24 3.65 0.56
CA ILE A 21 -3.70 2.55 -0.31
C ILE A 21 -5.24 2.54 -0.40
N MET A 22 -5.94 2.75 0.73
CA MET A 22 -7.41 2.83 0.74
C MET A 22 -7.95 4.02 -0.06
N LYS A 23 -7.24 5.15 -0.10
CA LYS A 23 -7.59 6.28 -0.97
C LYS A 23 -7.45 5.89 -2.45
N ALA A 24 -6.36 5.21 -2.81
CA ALA A 24 -6.19 4.68 -4.18
C ALA A 24 -7.28 3.67 -4.54
N ARG A 25 -7.68 2.79 -3.61
CA ARG A 25 -8.78 1.84 -3.82
C ARG A 25 -10.12 2.55 -4.08
N ARG A 26 -10.51 3.47 -3.19
CA ARG A 26 -11.74 4.26 -3.34
C ARG A 26 -11.75 5.04 -4.65
N PHE A 27 -10.58 5.51 -5.10
CA PHE A 27 -10.46 6.14 -6.39
C PHE A 27 -10.78 5.16 -7.54
N ILE A 28 -10.19 3.98 -7.53
CA ILE A 28 -10.45 2.93 -8.53
C ILE A 28 -11.94 2.51 -8.53
N ASP A 29 -12.56 2.41 -7.37
CA ASP A 29 -13.99 2.07 -7.27
C ASP A 29 -14.88 3.14 -7.92
N ARG A 30 -14.51 4.43 -7.83
CA ARG A 30 -15.18 5.54 -8.54
C ARG A 30 -14.95 5.56 -10.05
N CYS A 31 -13.97 4.80 -10.54
CA CYS A 31 -13.76 4.60 -11.97
C CYS A 31 -14.71 3.54 -12.57
N ASN A 32 -15.66 3.01 -11.77
CA ASN A 32 -16.61 1.98 -12.17
C ASN A 32 -17.10 2.20 -13.61
N SER A 33 -16.80 1.21 -14.48
CA SER A 33 -17.09 1.11 -15.93
C SER A 33 -16.03 1.61 -16.93
N ALA A 34 -14.92 2.20 -16.50
CA ALA A 34 -14.02 2.93 -17.40
C ALA A 34 -13.09 2.09 -18.29
N ALA A 35 -12.48 1.03 -17.74
CA ALA A 35 -11.51 0.20 -18.44
C ALA A 35 -11.18 -1.04 -17.60
N SER A 36 -11.21 -2.23 -18.20
CA SER A 36 -10.68 -3.46 -17.61
C SER A 36 -9.24 -3.29 -17.08
N THR A 37 -8.46 -2.40 -17.70
CA THR A 37 -7.10 -2.05 -17.31
C THR A 37 -7.01 -1.47 -15.89
N ILE A 38 -7.94 -0.59 -15.48
CA ILE A 38 -7.97 -0.02 -14.12
C ILE A 38 -8.48 -1.07 -13.13
N ASP A 39 -9.42 -1.91 -13.54
CA ASP A 39 -9.97 -2.96 -12.67
C ASP A 39 -8.88 -3.97 -12.26
N GLY A 40 -7.90 -4.20 -13.14
CA GLY A 40 -6.69 -4.95 -12.82
C GLY A 40 -5.96 -4.44 -11.57
N ALA A 41 -5.95 -3.11 -11.34
CA ALA A 41 -5.28 -2.45 -10.21
C ALA A 41 -5.85 -2.80 -8.84
N LYS A 42 -7.06 -3.36 -8.78
CA LYS A 42 -7.72 -3.80 -7.55
C LYS A 42 -6.97 -4.94 -6.86
N ALA A 43 -6.53 -5.93 -7.63
CA ALA A 43 -5.91 -7.14 -7.07
C ALA A 43 -4.62 -6.87 -6.28
N PRO A 44 -3.61 -6.14 -6.78
CA PRO A 44 -2.41 -5.84 -5.99
C PRO A 44 -2.66 -4.87 -4.84
N ILE A 45 -3.67 -3.99 -4.95
CA ILE A 45 -4.11 -3.17 -3.82
C ILE A 45 -4.65 -4.04 -2.68
N ASP A 46 -5.54 -4.98 -2.98
CA ASP A 46 -6.14 -5.87 -1.99
C ASP A 46 -5.08 -6.77 -1.35
N ALA A 47 -4.17 -7.32 -2.15
CA ALA A 47 -3.03 -8.10 -1.66
C ALA A 47 -2.14 -7.28 -0.71
N THR A 48 -1.85 -6.01 -1.07
CA THR A 48 -1.03 -5.13 -0.22
C THR A 48 -1.74 -4.77 1.09
N LEU A 49 -3.05 -4.50 1.04
CA LEU A 49 -3.87 -4.25 2.24
C LEU A 49 -3.89 -5.46 3.16
N GLN A 50 -3.99 -6.66 2.61
CA GLN A 50 -3.90 -7.90 3.38
C GLN A 50 -2.53 -8.05 4.04
N THR A 51 -1.44 -7.87 3.29
CA THR A 51 -0.07 -7.92 3.84
C THR A 51 0.13 -6.91 4.98
N ILE A 52 -0.41 -5.68 4.84
CA ILE A 52 -0.35 -4.68 5.91
C ILE A 52 -1.13 -5.13 7.16
N GLN A 53 -2.31 -5.74 6.98
CA GLN A 53 -3.09 -6.26 8.10
C GLN A 53 -2.36 -7.41 8.82
N GLU A 54 -1.74 -8.30 8.07
CA GLU A 54 -0.91 -9.38 8.62
C GLU A 54 0.28 -8.80 9.40
N LEU A 55 0.95 -7.78 8.87
CA LEU A 55 2.07 -7.11 9.55
C LEU A 55 1.61 -6.42 10.84
N GLN A 56 0.46 -5.78 10.83
CA GLN A 56 -0.13 -5.19 12.04
C GLN A 56 -0.40 -6.24 13.11
N LYS A 57 -0.90 -7.43 12.72
CA LYS A 57 -1.13 -8.55 13.66
C LYS A 57 0.19 -9.09 14.20
N ALA A 58 1.16 -9.33 13.33
CA ALA A 58 2.48 -9.86 13.66
C ALA A 58 3.24 -8.94 14.62
N ILE A 59 3.31 -7.64 14.32
CA ILE A 59 3.94 -6.64 15.18
C ILE A 59 3.21 -6.52 16.52
N LYS A 60 1.87 -6.58 16.52
CA LYS A 60 1.10 -6.57 17.77
C LYS A 60 1.38 -7.80 18.63
N ALA A 61 1.44 -8.99 18.05
CA ALA A 61 1.81 -10.22 18.75
C ALA A 61 3.24 -10.14 19.31
N ALA A 62 4.20 -9.67 18.51
CA ALA A 62 5.57 -9.46 18.95
C ALA A 62 5.68 -8.45 20.10
N SER A 63 4.89 -7.37 20.07
CA SER A 63 4.86 -6.38 21.17
C SER A 63 4.37 -6.94 22.51
N GLN A 64 3.62 -8.06 22.48
CA GLN A 64 3.16 -8.76 23.68
C GLN A 64 4.20 -9.74 24.24
N ASN A 65 5.26 -10.04 23.47
CA ASN A 65 6.38 -10.88 23.89
C ASN A 65 7.70 -10.10 23.73
N PRO A 66 8.18 -9.40 24.76
CA PRO A 66 9.38 -8.55 24.69
C PRO A 66 10.62 -9.28 24.18
N ARG A 67 10.74 -10.59 24.42
CA ARG A 67 11.87 -11.41 23.95
C ARG A 67 11.87 -11.66 22.44
N ALA A 68 10.72 -11.54 21.77
CA ALA A 68 10.61 -11.71 20.32
C ALA A 68 11.14 -10.49 19.55
N VAL A 69 10.97 -9.29 20.12
CA VAL A 69 11.41 -8.02 19.50
C VAL A 69 12.89 -7.72 19.77
N ASP A 70 13.46 -8.30 20.84
CA ASP A 70 14.88 -8.12 21.21
C ASP A 70 15.87 -8.90 20.34
N THR A 71 15.39 -9.65 19.34
CA THR A 71 16.30 -10.30 18.38
C THR A 71 16.82 -9.27 17.37
N VAL A 72 18.13 -9.32 17.08
CA VAL A 72 18.78 -8.46 16.07
C VAL A 72 18.09 -8.60 14.70
N GLU A 73 17.55 -9.78 14.40
CA GLU A 73 16.81 -10.05 13.18
C GLU A 73 15.45 -9.33 13.13
N ALA A 74 14.69 -9.30 14.23
CA ALA A 74 13.45 -8.52 14.32
C ALA A 74 13.71 -7.01 14.16
N ALA A 75 14.77 -6.49 14.80
CA ALA A 75 15.15 -5.08 14.68
C ALA A 75 15.58 -4.70 13.26
N LEU A 76 16.39 -5.53 12.60
CA LEU A 76 16.81 -5.33 11.21
C LEU A 76 15.61 -5.37 10.25
N ARG A 77 14.68 -6.31 10.42
CA ARG A 77 13.51 -6.38 9.53
C ARG A 77 12.49 -5.27 9.79
N LEU A 78 12.31 -4.81 11.03
CA LEU A 78 11.55 -3.59 11.32
C LEU A 78 12.17 -2.36 10.63
N SER A 79 13.50 -2.27 10.60
CA SER A 79 14.20 -1.20 9.89
C SER A 79 14.04 -1.28 8.36
N ASN A 80 13.95 -2.49 7.79
CA ASN A 80 13.69 -2.70 6.35
C ASN A 80 12.21 -2.53 5.98
N LEU A 81 11.30 -2.71 6.93
CA LEU A 81 9.88 -2.57 6.72
C LEU A 81 9.48 -1.10 6.48
N GLY A 82 10.14 -0.15 7.17
CA GLY A 82 9.91 1.28 6.98
C GLY A 82 10.06 1.75 5.52
N PRO A 83 11.20 1.49 4.86
CA PRO A 83 11.40 1.79 3.44
C PRO A 83 10.37 1.12 2.53
N ALA A 84 10.00 -0.14 2.78
CA ALA A 84 9.01 -0.86 1.98
C ALA A 84 7.60 -0.22 2.09
N MET A 85 7.21 0.17 3.30
CA MET A 85 5.96 0.89 3.55
C MET A 85 5.95 2.28 2.92
N GLN A 86 7.06 3.02 3.05
CA GLN A 86 7.20 4.34 2.44
C GLN A 86 7.12 4.23 0.91
N HIS A 87 7.76 3.22 0.32
CA HIS A 87 7.65 2.97 -1.11
C HIS A 87 6.20 2.70 -1.53
N ALA A 88 5.47 1.82 -0.83
CA ALA A 88 4.05 1.57 -1.11
C ALA A 88 3.20 2.83 -0.99
N GLN A 89 3.43 3.64 0.06
CA GLN A 89 2.75 4.91 0.26
C GLN A 89 2.99 5.87 -0.91
N THR A 90 4.25 6.09 -1.28
CA THR A 90 4.64 6.98 -2.39
C THR A 90 4.04 6.51 -3.71
N VAL A 91 4.02 5.20 -3.98
CA VAL A 91 3.41 4.62 -5.19
C VAL A 91 1.91 4.92 -5.24
N CYS A 92 1.18 4.73 -4.13
CA CYS A 92 -0.25 5.02 -4.06
C CYS A 92 -0.58 6.52 -4.12
N GLU A 93 0.24 7.37 -3.51
CA GLU A 93 0.09 8.82 -3.56
C GLU A 93 0.36 9.36 -4.97
N ASN A 94 1.44 8.91 -5.61
CA ASN A 94 1.77 9.28 -6.98
C ASN A 94 0.70 8.81 -7.96
N PHE A 95 0.21 7.58 -7.80
CA PHE A 95 -0.92 7.10 -8.60
C PHE A 95 -2.15 7.96 -8.40
N SER A 96 -2.56 8.19 -7.14
CA SER A 96 -3.73 9.02 -6.83
C SER A 96 -3.60 10.45 -7.39
N ALA A 97 -2.43 11.07 -7.26
CA ALA A 97 -2.15 12.41 -7.77
C ALA A 97 -2.14 12.46 -9.30
N ASN A 98 -1.51 11.48 -9.95
CA ASN A 98 -1.50 11.39 -11.41
C ASN A 98 -2.91 11.20 -11.95
N ILE A 99 -3.70 10.29 -11.38
CA ILE A 99 -5.06 10.11 -11.87
C ILE A 99 -5.95 11.32 -11.56
N ALA A 100 -5.81 11.95 -10.38
CA ALA A 100 -6.54 13.18 -10.05
C ALA A 100 -6.28 14.32 -11.05
N ARG A 101 -5.07 14.43 -11.62
CA ARG A 101 -4.76 15.41 -12.68
C ARG A 101 -5.58 15.18 -13.95
N PHE A 102 -5.93 13.94 -14.24
CA PHE A 102 -6.73 13.58 -15.42
C PHE A 102 -8.24 13.67 -15.18
N THR A 103 -8.66 13.71 -13.92
CA THR A 103 -10.08 13.71 -13.51
C THR A 103 -10.54 15.00 -12.85
N SER A 104 -9.71 16.05 -12.82
CA SER A 104 -9.93 17.30 -12.08
C SER A 104 -11.16 18.12 -12.49
N LYS A 105 -11.92 17.67 -13.50
CA LYS A 105 -13.17 18.29 -13.95
C LYS A 105 -14.44 17.50 -13.58
N SER A 106 -14.32 16.27 -13.07
CA SER A 106 -15.46 15.50 -12.57
C SER A 106 -15.70 15.83 -11.10
N ASN A 107 -16.72 16.65 -10.81
CA ASN A 107 -17.23 16.88 -9.46
C ASN A 107 -18.27 15.82 -9.02
N ASP A 108 -18.59 14.86 -9.89
CA ASP A 108 -19.53 13.79 -9.59
C ASP A 108 -18.85 12.65 -8.81
N ASP A 109 -19.64 11.95 -8.01
CA ASP A 109 -19.23 10.73 -7.29
C ASP A 109 -18.68 9.65 -8.24
N ASN A 110 -18.94 9.76 -9.54
CA ASN A 110 -18.43 8.91 -10.61
C ASN A 110 -17.69 9.73 -11.68
N LEU A 111 -16.61 9.17 -12.23
CA LEU A 111 -15.89 9.79 -13.34
C LEU A 111 -16.72 9.80 -14.62
N CYS A 112 -16.74 10.94 -15.33
CA CYS A 112 -17.42 11.03 -16.63
C CYS A 112 -16.69 10.19 -17.70
N LYS A 113 -17.41 9.73 -18.75
CA LYS A 113 -16.87 8.88 -19.83
C LYS A 113 -15.58 9.41 -20.49
N ARG A 114 -15.42 10.74 -20.54
CA ARG A 114 -14.22 11.40 -21.09
C ARG A 114 -13.00 11.16 -20.20
N ASP A 115 -13.17 11.34 -18.89
CA ASP A 115 -12.11 11.13 -17.91
C ASP A 115 -11.77 9.63 -17.82
N GLN A 116 -12.78 8.77 -17.93
CA GLN A 116 -12.60 7.32 -18.06
C GLN A 116 -11.74 6.93 -19.28
N ALA A 117 -12.04 7.47 -20.46
CA ALA A 117 -11.26 7.25 -21.67
C ALA A 117 -9.82 7.79 -21.56
N HIS A 118 -9.63 8.95 -20.92
CA HIS A 118 -8.30 9.48 -20.65
C HIS A 118 -7.46 8.57 -19.75
N ILE A 119 -8.07 7.93 -18.75
CA ILE A 119 -7.36 6.97 -17.89
C ILE A 119 -7.06 5.68 -18.67
N ALA A 120 -8.01 5.19 -19.48
CA ALA A 120 -7.80 4.02 -20.33
C ALA A 120 -6.61 4.20 -21.30
N MET A 121 -6.38 5.42 -21.80
CA MET A 121 -5.22 5.74 -22.65
C MET A 121 -3.88 5.84 -21.88
N ARG A 122 -3.88 5.65 -20.56
CA ARG A 122 -2.70 5.73 -19.68
C ARG A 122 -2.38 4.37 -19.06
N GLU A 123 -2.48 3.32 -19.86
CA GLU A 123 -2.17 1.95 -19.42
C GLU A 123 -0.77 1.82 -18.82
N ASN A 124 0.20 2.59 -19.32
CA ASN A 124 1.56 2.61 -18.78
C ASN A 124 1.60 3.07 -17.31
N VAL A 125 0.80 4.08 -16.93
CA VAL A 125 0.74 4.57 -15.54
C VAL A 125 0.14 3.50 -14.62
N ILE A 126 -0.87 2.78 -15.11
CA ILE A 126 -1.52 1.69 -14.37
C ILE A 126 -0.58 0.49 -14.25
N PHE A 127 0.14 0.15 -15.33
CA PHE A 127 1.13 -0.92 -15.35
C PHE A 127 2.32 -0.64 -14.42
N ASP A 128 2.85 0.59 -14.46
CA ASP A 128 3.93 1.01 -13.57
C ASP A 128 3.49 0.99 -12.11
N PHE A 129 2.27 1.44 -11.83
CA PHE A 129 1.66 1.33 -10.50
C PHE A 129 1.57 -0.13 -10.04
N HIS A 130 1.07 -1.02 -10.90
CA HIS A 130 1.02 -2.44 -10.66
C HIS A 130 2.37 -3.04 -10.27
N HIS A 131 3.38 -2.76 -11.07
CA HIS A 131 4.72 -3.33 -10.88
C HIS A 131 5.34 -2.82 -9.58
N GLN A 132 5.29 -1.50 -9.35
CA GLN A 132 5.86 -0.89 -8.15
C GLN A 132 5.13 -1.33 -6.88
N LEU A 133 3.79 -1.41 -6.91
CA LEU A 133 3.02 -1.86 -5.75
C LEU A 133 3.28 -3.33 -5.42
N ARG A 134 3.39 -4.21 -6.43
CA ARG A 134 3.81 -5.61 -6.22
C ARG A 134 5.21 -5.71 -5.65
N SER A 135 6.16 -4.92 -6.13
CA SER A 135 7.52 -4.87 -5.59
C SER A 135 7.54 -4.44 -4.11
N ALA A 136 6.74 -3.44 -3.76
CA ALA A 136 6.56 -3.01 -2.38
C ALA A 136 5.91 -4.10 -1.51
N GLN A 137 4.88 -4.77 -2.04
CA GLN A 137 4.18 -5.87 -1.37
C GLN A 137 5.09 -7.09 -1.14
N ALA A 138 5.95 -7.44 -2.08
CA ALA A 138 6.93 -8.51 -1.93
C ALA A 138 7.95 -8.18 -0.83
N SER A 139 8.44 -6.93 -0.80
CA SER A 139 9.33 -6.43 0.25
C SER A 139 8.67 -6.42 1.64
N MET A 140 7.38 -6.10 1.71
CA MET A 140 6.61 -6.19 2.96
C MET A 140 6.39 -7.64 3.41
N SER A 141 6.10 -8.54 2.46
CA SER A 141 5.85 -9.96 2.74
C SER A 141 7.09 -10.70 3.22
N SER A 142 8.28 -10.35 2.73
CA SER A 142 9.54 -10.94 3.23
C SER A 142 9.82 -10.57 4.69
N CYS A 143 9.19 -9.50 5.20
CA CYS A 143 9.25 -9.13 6.61
C CYS A 143 8.26 -9.93 7.48
N LEU A 144 7.22 -10.55 6.90
CA LEU A 144 6.22 -11.35 7.64
C LEU A 144 6.73 -12.73 8.07
N VAL A 145 7.54 -13.39 7.24
CA VAL A 145 8.00 -14.79 7.41
C VAL A 145 8.70 -15.06 8.75
N VAL A 146 9.08 -14.03 9.50
CA VAL A 146 9.84 -14.15 10.76
C VAL A 146 8.95 -14.15 12.00
N PHE A 147 7.72 -13.67 11.92
CA PHE A 147 6.84 -13.58 13.10
C PHE A 147 6.03 -14.86 13.38
N ASP A 148 6.13 -15.87 12.50
CA ASP A 148 5.50 -17.19 12.65
C ASP A 148 6.43 -18.27 13.24
N GLY A 149 7.68 -17.91 13.61
CA GLY A 149 8.65 -18.80 14.26
C GLY A 149 8.85 -18.46 15.74
#